data_AF-A0A3E1D375-F1
#
_entry.id   AF-A0A3E1D375-F1
#
_cell.length_a   1.000
_cell.length_b   1.000
_cell.length_c   1.000
_cell.angle_alpha   90.00
_cell.angle_beta   90.00
_cell.angle_gamma   90.00
#
_symmetry.space_group_name_H-M   'P 1'
#
loop_
_entity.id
_entity.type
_entity.pdbx_description
1 polymer ?
#
loop_
_entity_poly.entity_id
_entity_poly.type
_entity_poly.pdbx_seq_one_letter_code
_entity_poly.pdbx_strand_id
1 'polypeptide(L)' 'MPLSAEMREFFDKVAKKNFSLACDVYHALATGEEITPSLRAKVQEALRLSR' A
#
# COMPACT_ATOMS: atom_id res chain seq x y z
N MET A 1 -6.53 -4.72 13.08
CA MET A 1 -5.23 -4.42 13.72
C MET A 1 -4.90 -2.95 13.49
N PRO A 2 -4.50 -2.17 14.50
CA PRO A 2 -4.01 -0.81 14.26
C PRO A 2 -2.70 -0.85 13.46
N LEU A 3 -2.57 0.00 12.45
CA LEU A 3 -1.33 0.14 11.67
C LEU A 3 -0.19 0.60 12.57
N SER A 4 1.00 0.00 12.40
CA SER A 4 2.23 0.50 13.01
C SER A 4 2.55 1.92 12.53
N ALA A 5 3.35 2.65 13.28
CA ALA A 5 3.77 4.01 12.90
C ALA A 5 4.47 4.01 11.52
N GLU A 6 5.33 3.02 11.28
CA GLU A 6 6.05 2.82 10.01
C GLU A 6 5.09 2.61 8.83
N MET A 7 4.03 1.81 9.02
CA MET A 7 3.03 1.60 7.97
C MET A 7 2.24 2.87 7.67
N ARG A 8 1.92 3.68 8.69
CA ARG A 8 1.23 4.97 8.47
C ARG A 8 2.10 5.92 7.67
N GLU A 9 3.37 6.08 8.04
CA GLU A 9 4.29 6.94 7.27
C GLU A 9 4.47 6.46 5.83
N PHE A 10 4.54 5.14 5.62
CA PHE A 10 4.59 4.55 4.28
C PHE A 10 3.34 4.95 3.47
N PHE A 11 2.14 4.66 3.99
CA PHE A 11 0.91 4.95 3.27
C PHE A 11 0.68 6.45 3.07
N ASP A 12 1.09 7.31 4.00
CA ASP A 12 1.01 8.77 3.82
C ASP A 12 1.91 9.26 2.68
N LYS A 13 3.14 8.72 2.56
CA LYS A 13 4.04 9.06 1.45
C LYS A 13 3.47 8.62 0.10
N VAL A 14 2.91 7.41 0.04
CA VAL A 14 2.29 6.88 -1.17
C VAL A 14 1.03 7.68 -1.50
N ALA A 15 0.17 7.96 -0.52
CA ALA A 15 -1.10 8.67 -0.71
C ALA A 15 -0.91 10.09 -1.24
N LYS A 16 0.16 10.78 -0.81
CA LYS A 16 0.53 12.11 -1.35
C LYS A 16 0.86 12.10 -2.84
N LYS A 17 1.34 10.97 -3.37
CA LYS A 17 1.70 10.81 -4.80
C LYS A 17 0.59 10.12 -5.59
N ASN A 18 -0.07 9.14 -5.00
CA ASN A 18 -1.15 8.34 -5.57
C ASN A 18 -2.05 7.75 -4.47
N PHE A 19 -3.12 8.46 -4.14
CA PHE A 19 -4.10 8.06 -3.12
C PHE A 19 -4.82 6.75 -3.46
N SER A 20 -5.20 6.57 -4.74
CA SER A 20 -5.89 5.35 -5.20
C SER A 20 -5.02 4.11 -4.96
N LEU A 21 -3.73 4.19 -5.29
CA LEU A 21 -2.81 3.09 -5.07
C LEU A 21 -2.61 2.78 -3.58
N ALA A 22 -2.53 3.81 -2.73
CA ALA A 22 -2.44 3.61 -1.29
C ALA A 22 -3.65 2.87 -0.72
N CYS A 23 -4.86 3.24 -1.15
CA CYS A 23 -6.10 2.56 -0.76
C CYS A 23 -6.15 1.11 -1.26
N ASP A 24 -5.82 0.85 -2.52
CA ASP A 24 -5.80 -0.50 -3.10
C ASP A 24 -4.88 -1.44 -2.31
N VAL A 25 -3.64 -0.99 -2.05
CA VAL A 25 -2.65 -1.79 -1.33
C VAL A 25 -3.05 -1.98 0.13
N TYR A 26 -3.59 -0.95 0.79
CA TYR A 26 -4.09 -1.08 2.15
C TYR A 26 -5.25 -2.07 2.24
N HIS A 27 -6.22 -1.97 1.33
CA HIS A 27 -7.40 -2.82 1.33
C HIS A 27 -7.02 -4.28 1.14
N ALA A 28 -6.20 -4.58 0.13
CA ALA A 28 -5.75 -5.93 -0.15
C ALA A 28 -4.98 -6.57 1.03
N LEU A 29 -4.14 -5.78 1.71
CA LEU A 29 -3.43 -6.25 2.92
C LEU A 29 -4.37 -6.43 4.11
N ALA A 30 -5.39 -5.58 4.26
CA ALA A 30 -6.32 -5.61 5.39
C ALA A 30 -7.36 -6.75 5.27
N THR A 31 -7.77 -7.09 4.04
CA THR A 31 -8.72 -8.19 3.76
C THR A 31 -8.04 -9.55 3.64
N GLY A 32 -6.71 -9.59 3.58
CA GLY A 32 -5.96 -10.82 3.33
C GLY A 32 -6.22 -11.37 1.92
N GLU A 33 -6.42 -10.47 0.95
CA GLU A 33 -6.63 -10.84 -0.44
C GLU A 33 -5.44 -11.67 -0.95
N GLU A 34 -5.74 -12.65 -1.80
CA GLU A 34 -4.71 -13.54 -2.34
C GLU A 34 -3.66 -12.72 -3.10
N ILE A 35 -2.37 -13.01 -2.88
CA ILE A 35 -1.27 -12.24 -3.48
C ILE A 35 -1.17 -12.59 -4.97
N THR A 36 -1.98 -11.91 -5.77
CA THR A 36 -1.94 -11.99 -7.22
C THR A 36 -0.73 -11.24 -7.79
N PRO A 37 -0.28 -11.56 -9.02
CA PRO A 37 0.75 -10.78 -9.71
C PRO A 37 0.41 -9.30 -9.86
N SER A 38 -0.88 -8.98 -10.03
CA SER A 38 -1.37 -7.59 -10.12
C SER A 38 -1.18 -6.85 -8.80
N LEU A 39 -1.57 -7.46 -7.68
CA LEU A 39 -1.35 -6.86 -6.36
C LEU A 39 0.13 -6.67 -6.07
N ARG A 40 0.98 -7.64 -6.44
CA ARG A 40 2.44 -7.52 -6.30
C ARG A 40 2.99 -6.31 -7.07
N ALA A 41 2.53 -6.07 -8.29
CA ALA A 41 2.93 -4.89 -9.07
C ALA A 41 2.51 -3.58 -8.38
N LYS A 42 1.29 -3.50 -7.86
CA LYS A 42 0.81 -2.35 -7.09
C LYS A 42 1.65 -2.10 -5.83
N VAL A 43 2.01 -3.15 -5.10
CA VAL A 43 2.88 -3.06 -3.92
C VAL A 43 4.29 -2.56 -4.29
N GLN A 44 4.86 -3.06 -5.39
CA GLN A 44 6.16 -2.58 -5.88
C GLN A 44 6.12 -1.10 -6.28
N GLU A 45 5.04 -0.67 -6.92
CA GLU A 45 4.85 0.74 -7.26
C GLU A 45 4.70 1.60 -6.01
N ALA A 46 3.93 1.16 -5.02
CA ALA A 46 3.80 1.85 -3.73
C ALA A 46 5.17 1.96 -3.03
N LEU A 47 5.99 0.90 -3.02
CA LEU A 47 7.37 0.94 -2.50
C LEU A 47 8.27 1.90 -3.27
N ARG A 48 8.09 2.04 -4.58
CA ARG A 48 8.82 3.04 -5.38
C ARG A 48 8.40 4.46 -5.02
N LEU A 49 7.11 4.69 -4.78
CA LEU A 49 6.56 6.00 -4.42
C LEU A 49 6.85 6.38 -2.95
N SER A 50 7.07 5.42 -2.05
CA SER A 50 7.41 5.70 -0.66
C SER A 50 8.88 6.08 -0.43
N ARG A 51 9.74 5.84 -1.43
CA ARG A 51 11.09 6.40 -1.49
C ARG A 51 11.04 7.88 -1.84
#